data_AF-A0A831YEW8-F1
#
_entry.id   AF-A0A831YEW8-F1
#
_cell.length_a   1.000
_cell.length_b   1.000
_cell.length_c   1.000
_cell.angle_alpha   90.00
_cell.angle_beta   90.00
_cell.angle_gamma   90.00
#
_symmetry.space_group_name_H-M   'P 1'
#
loop_
_entity.id
_entity.type
_entity.pdbx_description
1 polymer ?
#
loop_
_entity_poly.entity_id
_entity_poly.type
_entity_poly.pdbx_seq_one_letter_code
_entity_poly.pdbx_strand_id
1 'polypeptide(L)'
;MSIEWISQLRKIVVDSLEKSWLPFPLKEDLCEGWKKDLQAGPSSTILYTSCMYHIAPVIEKAVENLEKFGVTKGGVMMRLASVGTKALGGFLLRPDEAEVKRADGIMRRIYELLRRAGVEFGLLDREIYSGALLYELGLVDDFARYARRAAEYFKKHGVRRIITVDPHTQHVLEKIYPKYVEGFDVEVVSYLDLIKPGGVSINGFAIHDSCLYARFLGKYERIRQLLAAGKPVEDPYITGKDTAGCCGGPIESTFPGVAKQIAKARVRDLAKLSRKVVVQCPICYVNLKRASEGEVELYHMAEVLL
;
A
#
# COMPACT_ATOMS: atom_id res chain seq x y z
N MET A 1 -5.91 -4.93 -23.96
CA MET A 1 -5.45 -6.10 -23.18
C MET A 1 -6.58 -7.14 -23.17
N SER A 2 -6.30 -8.44 -23.10
CA SER A 2 -7.32 -9.50 -23.28
C SER A 2 -8.06 -9.85 -21.98
N ILE A 3 -9.32 -10.29 -22.11
CA ILE A 3 -10.12 -10.87 -21.02
C ILE A 3 -9.38 -12.05 -20.37
N GLU A 4 -8.63 -12.79 -21.17
CA GLU A 4 -7.82 -13.92 -20.73
C GLU A 4 -6.78 -13.53 -19.66
N TRP A 5 -6.11 -12.38 -19.79
CA TRP A 5 -5.16 -11.91 -18.79
C TRP A 5 -5.84 -11.60 -17.45
N ILE A 6 -6.99 -10.90 -17.48
CA ILE A 6 -7.74 -10.58 -16.26
C ILE A 6 -8.19 -11.86 -15.56
N SER A 7 -8.63 -12.88 -16.32
CA SER A 7 -9.00 -14.18 -15.78
C SER A 7 -7.81 -14.92 -15.14
N GLN A 8 -6.61 -14.83 -15.75
CA GLN A 8 -5.39 -15.42 -15.19
C GLN A 8 -4.94 -14.70 -13.92
N LEU A 9 -4.93 -13.36 -13.93
CA LEU A 9 -4.60 -12.53 -12.77
C LEU A 9 -5.53 -12.84 -11.60
N ARG A 10 -6.85 -12.89 -11.85
CA ARG A 10 -7.85 -13.30 -10.87
C ARG A 10 -7.50 -14.64 -10.24
N LYS A 11 -7.21 -15.66 -11.06
CA LYS A 11 -6.85 -17.00 -10.57
C LYS A 11 -5.61 -16.96 -9.68
N ILE A 12 -4.55 -16.27 -10.10
CA ILE A 12 -3.32 -16.14 -9.31
C ILE A 12 -3.59 -15.51 -7.95
N VAL A 13 -4.31 -14.38 -7.95
CA VAL A 13 -4.58 -13.62 -6.71
C VAL A 13 -5.49 -14.42 -5.78
N VAL A 14 -6.58 -14.99 -6.28
CA VAL A 14 -7.52 -15.78 -5.46
C VAL A 14 -6.86 -17.03 -4.91
N ASP A 15 -6.19 -17.83 -5.75
CA ASP A 15 -5.51 -19.06 -5.32
C ASP A 15 -4.43 -18.76 -4.27
N SER A 16 -3.71 -17.64 -4.41
CA SER A 16 -2.70 -17.21 -3.44
C SER A 16 -3.34 -16.80 -2.11
N LEU A 17 -4.38 -15.96 -2.15
CA LEU A 17 -5.08 -15.51 -0.95
C LEU A 17 -5.70 -16.69 -0.19
N GLU A 18 -6.19 -17.71 -0.88
CA GLU A 18 -6.71 -18.93 -0.25
C GLU A 18 -5.63 -19.75 0.47
N LYS A 19 -4.40 -19.77 -0.06
CA LYS A 19 -3.31 -20.59 0.49
C LYS A 19 -2.50 -19.89 1.57
N SER A 20 -2.16 -18.61 1.39
CA SER A 20 -1.16 -17.91 2.21
C SER A 20 -1.66 -16.61 2.85
N TRP A 21 -2.90 -16.21 2.57
CA TRP A 21 -3.46 -14.89 2.92
C TRP A 21 -2.82 -13.70 2.23
N LEU A 22 -1.85 -13.90 1.33
CA LEU A 22 -1.19 -12.85 0.56
C LEU A 22 -1.66 -12.88 -0.91
N PRO A 23 -1.74 -11.72 -1.59
CA PRO A 23 -2.27 -11.63 -2.95
C PRO A 23 -1.36 -12.26 -4.02
N PHE A 24 -0.13 -12.62 -3.65
CA PHE A 24 0.85 -13.28 -4.52
C PHE A 24 1.62 -14.34 -3.70
N PRO A 25 2.26 -15.34 -4.34
CA PRO A 25 2.99 -16.41 -3.67
C PRO A 25 4.33 -15.91 -3.09
N LEU A 26 4.23 -14.99 -2.12
CA LEU A 26 5.33 -14.39 -1.40
C LEU A 26 5.64 -15.21 -0.15
N LYS A 27 6.87 -15.12 0.33
CA LYS A 27 7.23 -15.72 1.61
C LYS A 27 6.57 -14.94 2.74
N GLU A 28 6.08 -15.66 3.75
CA GLU A 28 5.37 -15.06 4.88
C GLU A 28 6.28 -14.14 5.71
N ASP A 29 7.57 -14.46 5.82
CA ASP A 29 8.58 -13.67 6.55
C ASP A 29 8.78 -12.26 5.98
N LEU A 30 8.44 -12.04 4.71
CA LEU A 30 8.53 -10.73 4.04
C LEU A 30 7.71 -9.67 4.79
N CYS A 31 6.55 -10.03 5.32
CA CYS A 31 5.62 -9.11 5.99
C CYS A 31 5.93 -8.94 7.49
N GLU A 32 6.78 -9.81 8.04
CA GLU A 32 6.95 -9.98 9.48
C GLU A 32 8.31 -9.46 9.97
N GLY A 33 9.31 -9.34 9.07
CA GLY A 33 10.68 -8.94 9.41
C GLY A 33 10.79 -7.60 10.16
N TRP A 34 9.92 -6.64 9.86
CA TRP A 34 9.89 -5.34 10.51
C TRP A 34 9.54 -5.42 12.02
N LYS A 35 8.86 -6.49 12.46
CA LYS A 35 8.44 -6.69 13.85
C LYS A 35 9.57 -7.19 14.75
N LYS A 36 10.66 -7.70 14.16
CA LYS A 36 11.77 -8.29 14.91
C LYS A 36 12.30 -7.29 15.96
N ASP A 37 12.45 -7.78 17.20
CA ASP A 37 12.94 -7.00 18.35
C ASP A 37 12.02 -5.84 18.79
N LEU A 38 10.80 -5.74 18.24
CA LEU A 38 9.79 -4.79 18.72
C LEU A 38 8.97 -5.39 19.86
N GLN A 39 8.60 -4.54 20.82
CA GLN A 39 7.79 -4.94 21.96
C GLN A 39 6.31 -4.70 21.65
N ALA A 40 5.49 -5.73 21.69
CA ALA A 40 4.05 -5.59 21.62
C ALA A 40 3.40 -6.58 22.59
N GLY A 41 2.57 -6.06 23.50
CA GLY A 41 1.78 -6.89 24.39
C GLY A 41 0.49 -7.38 23.70
N PRO A 42 -0.19 -8.37 24.28
CA PRO A 42 -1.52 -8.74 23.82
C PRO A 42 -2.46 -7.53 23.93
N SER A 43 -3.14 -7.20 22.83
CA SER A 43 -4.09 -6.09 22.77
C SER A 43 -5.18 -6.39 21.74
N SER A 44 -6.40 -5.96 22.03
CA SER A 44 -7.50 -5.96 21.07
C SER A 44 -7.38 -4.81 20.05
N THR A 45 -6.47 -3.86 20.27
CA THR A 45 -6.07 -2.85 19.29
C THR A 45 -4.78 -3.29 18.60
N ILE A 46 -4.79 -3.44 17.28
CA ILE A 46 -3.61 -3.90 16.52
C ILE A 46 -3.10 -2.82 15.57
N LEU A 47 -1.77 -2.72 15.43
CA LEU A 47 -1.15 -2.03 14.30
C LEU A 47 -1.12 -3.01 13.11
N TYR A 48 -1.80 -2.64 12.03
CA TYR A 48 -2.07 -3.51 10.89
C TYR A 48 -1.64 -2.86 9.57
N THR A 49 -0.80 -3.57 8.86
CA THR A 49 -0.11 -3.13 7.65
C THR A 49 -0.66 -3.75 6.38
N SER A 50 -1.40 -4.87 6.50
CA SER A 50 -1.82 -5.69 5.37
C SER A 50 -0.65 -6.09 4.45
N CYS A 51 0.60 -6.03 4.94
CA CYS A 51 1.82 -6.21 4.15
C CYS A 51 1.94 -5.26 2.92
N MET A 52 1.21 -4.15 2.90
CA MET A 52 1.14 -3.28 1.71
C MET A 52 2.49 -2.66 1.33
N TYR A 53 3.29 -2.26 2.31
CA TYR A 53 4.60 -1.65 2.07
C TYR A 53 5.61 -2.62 1.45
N HIS A 54 5.53 -3.91 1.80
CA HIS A 54 6.43 -4.93 1.28
C HIS A 54 5.93 -5.55 -0.03
N ILE A 55 4.61 -5.61 -0.24
CA ILE A 55 4.01 -6.11 -1.48
C ILE A 55 4.15 -5.12 -2.63
N ALA A 56 4.00 -3.81 -2.39
CA ALA A 56 3.98 -2.80 -3.44
C ALA A 56 5.24 -2.84 -4.36
N PRO A 57 6.49 -2.93 -3.83
CA PRO A 57 7.68 -3.08 -4.66
C PRO A 57 7.72 -4.39 -5.47
N VAL A 58 7.09 -5.46 -4.96
CA VAL A 58 7.02 -6.73 -5.69
C VAL A 58 6.09 -6.63 -6.89
N ILE A 59 4.92 -6.03 -6.71
CA ILE A 59 3.96 -5.81 -7.81
C ILE A 59 4.60 -4.94 -8.89
N GLU A 60 5.26 -3.86 -8.48
CA GLU A 60 5.93 -2.94 -9.37
C GLU A 60 6.94 -3.68 -10.27
N LYS A 61 7.86 -4.45 -9.67
CA LYS A 61 8.85 -5.25 -10.40
C LYS A 61 8.22 -6.29 -11.33
N ALA A 62 7.12 -6.91 -10.90
CA ALA A 62 6.37 -7.84 -11.75
C ALA A 62 5.80 -7.14 -12.99
N VAL A 63 5.25 -5.94 -12.82
CA VAL A 63 4.74 -5.12 -13.92
C VAL A 63 5.85 -4.65 -14.85
N GLU A 64 6.99 -4.22 -14.31
CA GLU A 64 8.13 -3.80 -15.13
C GLU A 64 8.62 -4.96 -16.02
N ASN A 65 8.68 -6.17 -15.48
CA ASN A 65 9.00 -7.37 -16.25
C ASN A 65 7.94 -7.67 -17.31
N LEU A 66 6.65 -7.52 -17.00
CA LEU A 66 5.57 -7.70 -17.96
C LEU A 66 5.66 -6.69 -19.13
N GLU A 67 5.98 -5.43 -18.86
CA GLU A 67 6.18 -4.40 -19.89
C GLU A 67 7.40 -4.71 -20.78
N LYS A 68 8.53 -5.13 -20.19
CA LYS A 68 9.78 -5.42 -20.91
C LYS A 68 9.67 -6.66 -21.80
N PHE A 69 9.03 -7.72 -21.32
CA PHE A 69 9.02 -9.01 -22.01
C PHE A 69 7.73 -9.25 -22.81
N GLY A 70 6.67 -8.49 -22.56
CA GLY A 70 5.42 -8.49 -23.31
C GLY A 70 4.58 -9.76 -23.12
N VAL A 71 3.25 -9.61 -23.14
CA VAL A 71 2.30 -10.75 -23.13
C VAL A 71 2.29 -11.51 -24.47
N THR A 72 2.88 -10.92 -25.53
CA THR A 72 2.80 -11.41 -26.91
C THR A 72 3.93 -12.37 -27.31
N LYS A 73 5.08 -12.37 -26.60
CA LYS A 73 6.17 -13.34 -26.83
C LYS A 73 6.28 -14.33 -25.68
N GLY A 74 5.30 -15.22 -25.63
CA GLY A 74 5.50 -16.53 -25.04
C GLY A 74 4.74 -16.76 -23.75
N GLY A 75 3.57 -17.38 -23.91
CA GLY A 75 2.97 -18.23 -22.88
C GLY A 75 3.91 -19.32 -22.32
N VAL A 76 5.14 -19.44 -22.83
CA VAL A 76 6.24 -20.25 -22.29
C VAL A 76 6.85 -19.66 -21.02
N MET A 77 7.09 -18.33 -20.95
CA MET A 77 7.68 -17.70 -19.75
C MET A 77 6.67 -17.67 -18.59
N MET A 78 5.39 -17.42 -18.92
CA MET A 78 4.28 -17.52 -17.97
C MET A 78 3.98 -18.97 -17.58
N ARG A 79 4.08 -19.94 -18.51
CA ARG A 79 4.03 -21.37 -18.15
C ARG A 79 5.14 -21.72 -17.17
N LEU A 80 6.37 -21.24 -17.37
CA LEU A 80 7.48 -21.44 -16.44
C LEU A 80 7.28 -20.72 -15.09
N ALA A 81 6.57 -19.60 -15.05
CA ALA A 81 6.18 -18.93 -13.80
C ALA A 81 5.03 -19.65 -13.08
N SER A 82 4.09 -20.26 -13.82
CA SER A 82 2.95 -21.03 -13.29
C SER A 82 3.29 -22.49 -12.93
N VAL A 83 4.30 -23.06 -13.59
CA VAL A 83 4.85 -24.39 -13.30
C VAL A 83 5.88 -24.18 -12.21
N GLY A 84 5.45 -24.39 -10.97
CA GLY A 84 6.25 -24.22 -9.77
C GLY A 84 7.55 -25.02 -9.81
N THR A 85 8.60 -24.42 -10.35
CA THR A 85 9.94 -24.67 -9.87
C THR A 85 10.20 -23.60 -8.82
N LYS A 86 10.34 -24.04 -7.56
CA LYS A 86 10.70 -23.18 -6.40
C LYS A 86 11.92 -22.26 -6.65
N ALA A 87 12.69 -22.50 -7.71
CA ALA A 87 13.91 -21.79 -8.07
C ALA A 87 13.72 -20.58 -9.02
N LEU A 88 12.86 -20.65 -10.05
CA LEU A 88 12.78 -19.61 -11.09
C LEU A 88 11.62 -18.63 -10.90
N GLY A 89 10.42 -19.11 -10.54
CA GLY A 89 9.25 -18.24 -10.29
C GLY A 89 9.42 -17.36 -9.04
N GLY A 90 10.08 -17.88 -8.00
CA GLY A 90 10.40 -17.13 -6.78
C GLY A 90 11.47 -16.06 -6.99
N PHE A 91 12.30 -16.17 -8.03
CA PHE A 91 13.34 -15.18 -8.34
C PHE A 91 12.76 -13.94 -9.04
N LEU A 92 11.79 -14.12 -9.95
CA LEU A 92 11.14 -13.02 -10.68
C LEU A 92 10.30 -12.11 -9.77
N LEU A 93 9.70 -12.70 -8.72
CA LEU A 93 8.91 -12.00 -7.71
C LEU A 93 9.72 -11.64 -6.46
N ARG A 94 11.05 -11.86 -6.46
CA ARG A 94 11.89 -11.48 -5.31
C ARG A 94 12.02 -9.95 -5.28
N PRO A 95 11.53 -9.28 -4.22
CA PRO A 95 11.70 -7.85 -4.08
C PRO A 95 13.18 -7.48 -4.01
N ASP A 96 13.50 -6.24 -4.39
CA ASP A 96 14.82 -5.66 -4.12
C ASP A 96 15.01 -5.57 -2.59
N GLU A 97 16.13 -6.09 -2.09
CA GLU A 97 16.44 -6.08 -0.65
C GLU A 97 16.51 -4.66 -0.08
N ALA A 98 16.90 -3.66 -0.89
CA ALA A 98 16.89 -2.26 -0.50
C ALA A 98 15.46 -1.74 -0.28
N GLU A 99 14.50 -2.13 -1.14
CA GLU A 99 13.10 -1.74 -1.00
C GLU A 99 12.44 -2.45 0.19
N VAL A 100 12.77 -3.72 0.45
CA VAL A 100 12.33 -4.43 1.67
C VAL A 100 12.85 -3.74 2.92
N LYS A 101 14.14 -3.44 2.98
CA LYS A 101 14.75 -2.75 4.13
C LYS A 101 14.14 -1.37 4.35
N ARG A 102 13.78 -0.67 3.27
CA ARG A 102 13.08 0.61 3.36
C ARG A 102 11.64 0.44 3.88
N ALA A 103 10.91 -0.56 3.40
CA ALA A 103 9.58 -0.89 3.92
C ALA A 103 9.64 -1.18 5.43
N ASP A 104 10.61 -1.99 5.87
CA ASP A 104 10.85 -2.24 7.30
C ASP A 104 11.13 -0.95 8.07
N GLY A 105 11.99 -0.09 7.52
CA GLY A 105 12.31 1.21 8.12
C GLY A 105 11.08 2.11 8.26
N ILE A 106 10.19 2.15 7.27
CA ILE A 106 8.95 2.92 7.33
C ILE A 106 8.02 2.36 8.41
N MET A 107 7.86 1.04 8.49
CA MET A 107 6.99 0.41 9.50
C MET A 107 7.51 0.62 10.92
N ARG A 108 8.82 0.47 11.13
CA ARG A 108 9.46 0.78 12.43
C ARG A 108 9.31 2.24 12.81
N ARG A 109 9.43 3.18 11.87
CA ARG A 109 9.18 4.61 12.12
C ARG A 109 7.74 4.88 12.52
N ILE A 110 6.76 4.29 11.84
CA ILE A 110 5.34 4.46 12.21
C ILE A 110 5.07 3.87 13.60
N TYR A 111 5.62 2.68 13.89
CA TYR A 111 5.58 2.07 15.21
C TYR A 111 6.12 3.02 16.29
N GLU A 112 7.31 3.61 16.06
CA GLU A 112 7.93 4.55 17.00
C GLU A 112 7.11 5.83 17.17
N LEU A 113 6.56 6.40 16.09
CA LEU A 113 5.71 7.59 16.15
C LEU A 113 4.47 7.34 17.00
N LEU A 114 3.83 6.17 16.86
CA LEU A 114 2.68 5.78 17.67
C LEU A 114 3.06 5.57 19.15
N ARG A 115 4.19 4.90 19.42
CA ARG A 115 4.70 4.72 20.79
C ARG A 115 5.01 6.05 21.47
N ARG A 116 5.68 6.98 20.78
CA ARG A 116 5.95 8.35 21.28
C ARG A 116 4.67 9.15 21.52
N ALA A 117 3.61 8.89 20.76
CA ALA A 117 2.31 9.50 20.99
C ALA A 117 1.55 8.91 22.19
N GLY A 118 2.08 7.84 22.82
CA GLY A 118 1.46 7.15 23.96
C GLY A 118 0.36 6.17 23.54
N VAL A 119 0.40 5.69 22.29
CA VAL A 119 -0.61 4.75 21.77
C VAL A 119 -0.20 3.32 22.13
N GLU A 120 -1.10 2.62 22.82
CA GLU A 120 -0.94 1.20 23.13
C GLU A 120 -1.60 0.34 22.05
N PHE A 121 -0.85 -0.63 21.51
CA PHE A 121 -1.32 -1.56 20.49
C PHE A 121 -0.49 -2.85 20.51
N GLY A 122 -1.11 -3.91 20.00
CA GLY A 122 -0.51 -5.21 19.75
C GLY A 122 -0.08 -5.37 18.30
N LEU A 123 0.66 -6.44 18.03
CA LEU A 123 1.02 -6.90 16.70
C LEU A 123 0.46 -8.31 16.53
N LEU A 124 -0.15 -8.59 15.39
CA LEU A 124 -0.56 -9.97 15.06
C LEU A 124 0.68 -10.81 14.76
N ASP A 125 0.69 -12.05 15.24
CA ASP A 125 1.75 -13.05 14.93
C ASP A 125 1.85 -13.32 13.43
N ARG A 126 0.72 -13.21 12.72
CA ARG A 126 0.65 -13.34 11.27
C ARG A 126 -0.28 -12.27 10.72
N GLU A 127 0.22 -11.39 9.88
CA GLU A 127 -0.64 -10.47 9.16
C GLU A 127 -1.26 -11.12 7.93
N ILE A 128 -2.55 -10.87 7.74
CA ILE A 128 -3.29 -11.24 6.52
C ILE A 128 -3.43 -10.01 5.63
N TYR A 129 -3.56 -10.21 4.32
CA TYR A 129 -3.90 -9.11 3.40
C TYR A 129 -5.31 -8.55 3.67
N SER A 130 -5.57 -7.33 3.24
CA SER A 130 -6.86 -6.64 3.41
C SER A 130 -7.85 -6.94 2.29
N GLY A 131 -7.40 -7.62 1.23
CA GLY A 131 -8.21 -7.84 0.03
C GLY A 131 -8.36 -6.61 -0.86
N ALA A 132 -7.64 -5.50 -0.60
CA ALA A 132 -7.76 -4.25 -1.36
C ALA A 132 -7.65 -4.46 -2.87
N LEU A 133 -6.67 -5.24 -3.33
CA LEU A 133 -6.49 -5.55 -4.75
C LEU A 133 -7.71 -6.23 -5.38
N LEU A 134 -8.42 -7.12 -4.66
CA LEU A 134 -9.62 -7.76 -5.21
C LEU A 134 -10.71 -6.73 -5.49
N TYR A 135 -10.95 -5.83 -4.52
CA TYR A 135 -11.97 -4.80 -4.66
C TYR A 135 -11.62 -3.79 -5.76
N GLU A 136 -10.37 -3.34 -5.79
CA GLU A 136 -9.89 -2.34 -6.75
C GLU A 136 -9.84 -2.85 -8.19
N LEU A 137 -9.67 -4.17 -8.38
CA LEU A 137 -9.78 -4.82 -9.69
C LEU A 137 -11.23 -5.16 -10.08
N GLY A 138 -12.22 -4.83 -9.24
CA GLY A 138 -13.62 -5.12 -9.50
C GLY A 138 -14.00 -6.60 -9.31
N LEU A 139 -13.17 -7.40 -8.64
CA LEU A 139 -13.44 -8.80 -8.31
C LEU A 139 -14.33 -8.91 -7.07
N VAL A 140 -15.51 -8.27 -7.13
CA VAL A 140 -16.37 -7.99 -5.97
C VAL A 140 -16.82 -9.26 -5.27
N ASP A 141 -17.18 -10.32 -6.00
CA ASP A 141 -17.61 -11.59 -5.39
C ASP A 141 -16.46 -12.29 -4.66
N ASP A 142 -15.25 -12.25 -5.22
CA ASP A 142 -14.05 -12.81 -4.58
C ASP A 142 -13.69 -12.00 -3.34
N PHE A 143 -13.76 -10.67 -3.44
CA PHE A 143 -13.57 -9.77 -2.31
C PHE A 143 -14.57 -10.06 -1.19
N ALA A 144 -15.86 -10.21 -1.49
CA ALA A 144 -16.88 -10.47 -0.47
C ALA A 144 -16.65 -11.79 0.27
N ARG A 145 -16.25 -12.85 -0.44
CA ARG A 145 -15.86 -14.13 0.19
C ARG A 145 -14.62 -13.98 1.06
N TYR A 146 -13.59 -13.31 0.55
CA TYR A 146 -12.35 -13.06 1.29
C TYR A 146 -12.59 -12.21 2.55
N ALA A 147 -13.36 -11.13 2.44
CA ALA A 147 -13.65 -10.19 3.51
C ALA A 147 -14.34 -10.88 4.70
N ARG A 148 -15.29 -11.80 4.45
CA ARG A 148 -15.92 -12.59 5.52
C ARG A 148 -14.90 -13.47 6.25
N ARG A 149 -14.03 -14.15 5.50
CA ARG A 149 -12.96 -14.99 6.07
C ARG A 149 -11.94 -14.17 6.87
N ALA A 150 -11.58 -12.98 6.38
CA ALA A 150 -10.71 -12.04 7.07
C ALA A 150 -11.35 -11.47 8.35
N ALA A 151 -12.65 -11.16 8.32
CA ALA A 151 -13.37 -10.73 9.50
C ALA A 151 -13.45 -11.82 10.58
N GLU A 152 -13.69 -13.08 10.18
CA GLU A 152 -13.59 -14.22 11.11
C GLU A 152 -12.18 -14.37 11.70
N TYR A 153 -11.14 -14.13 10.89
CA TYR A 153 -9.77 -14.11 11.37
C TYR A 153 -9.58 -13.06 12.45
N PHE A 154 -9.97 -11.80 12.21
CA PHE A 154 -9.89 -10.72 13.20
C PHE A 154 -10.66 -11.07 14.49
N LYS A 155 -11.88 -11.59 14.36
CA LYS A 155 -12.71 -12.02 15.50
C LYS A 155 -12.05 -13.12 16.33
N LYS A 156 -11.48 -14.15 15.68
CA LYS A 156 -10.78 -15.26 16.36
C LYS A 156 -9.54 -14.79 17.12
N HIS A 157 -8.89 -13.71 16.67
CA HIS A 157 -7.73 -13.13 17.33
C HIS A 157 -8.08 -11.99 18.30
N GLY A 158 -9.38 -11.80 18.62
CA GLY A 158 -9.82 -10.81 19.60
C GLY A 158 -9.63 -9.36 19.16
N VAL A 159 -9.47 -9.10 17.86
CA VAL A 159 -9.29 -7.76 17.32
C VAL A 159 -10.59 -6.98 17.41
N ARG A 160 -10.54 -5.82 18.07
CA ARG A 160 -11.64 -4.87 18.21
C ARG A 160 -11.36 -3.53 17.52
N ARG A 161 -10.08 -3.17 17.40
CA ARG A 161 -9.64 -1.94 16.76
C ARG A 161 -8.40 -2.19 15.91
N ILE A 162 -8.38 -1.59 14.72
CA ILE A 162 -7.29 -1.68 13.76
C ILE A 162 -6.73 -0.29 13.50
N ILE A 163 -5.44 -0.11 13.75
CA ILE A 163 -4.66 1.06 13.35
C ILE A 163 -4.04 0.76 11.98
N THR A 164 -4.53 1.42 10.94
CA THR A 164 -4.04 1.23 9.56
C THR A 164 -2.93 2.22 9.22
N VAL A 165 -2.01 1.78 8.36
CA VAL A 165 -0.82 2.57 7.96
C VAL A 165 -0.82 3.02 6.51
N ASP A 166 -1.81 2.61 5.72
CA ASP A 166 -1.94 2.97 4.32
C ASP A 166 -3.43 3.19 3.94
N PRO A 167 -3.68 4.00 2.91
CA PRO A 167 -5.05 4.38 2.55
C PRO A 167 -5.88 3.27 1.92
N HIS A 168 -5.27 2.30 1.25
CA HIS A 168 -6.00 1.24 0.54
C HIS A 168 -6.58 0.26 1.54
N THR A 169 -5.74 -0.18 2.50
CA THR A 169 -6.16 -1.00 3.63
C THR A 169 -7.23 -0.32 4.46
N GLN A 170 -7.03 0.97 4.80
CA GLN A 170 -8.03 1.72 5.55
C GLN A 170 -9.35 1.82 4.81
N HIS A 171 -9.31 2.15 3.52
CA HIS A 171 -10.52 2.29 2.71
C HIS A 171 -11.34 1.00 2.68
N VAL A 172 -10.70 -0.15 2.43
CA VAL A 172 -11.45 -1.40 2.40
C VAL A 172 -12.01 -1.74 3.77
N LEU A 173 -11.22 -1.72 4.84
CA LEU A 173 -11.71 -2.09 6.18
C LEU A 173 -12.79 -1.13 6.69
N GLU A 174 -12.61 0.18 6.52
CA GLU A 174 -13.51 1.19 7.10
C GLU A 174 -14.78 1.40 6.26
N LYS A 175 -14.67 1.43 4.92
CA LYS A 175 -15.78 1.82 4.05
C LYS A 175 -16.42 0.66 3.30
N ILE A 176 -15.68 -0.41 3.05
CA ILE A 176 -16.10 -1.48 2.15
C ILE A 176 -16.50 -2.75 2.90
N TYR A 177 -15.70 -3.23 3.85
CA TYR A 177 -16.01 -4.42 4.66
C TYR A 177 -17.42 -4.38 5.28
N PRO A 178 -17.90 -3.25 5.88
CA PRO A 178 -19.25 -3.16 6.42
C PRO A 178 -20.39 -3.44 5.41
N LYS A 179 -20.12 -3.35 4.11
CA LYS A 179 -21.10 -3.61 3.04
C LYS A 179 -21.21 -5.09 2.67
N TYR A 180 -20.20 -5.91 3.00
CA TYR A 180 -20.11 -7.32 2.58
C TYR A 180 -20.04 -8.31 3.75
N VAL A 181 -19.71 -7.81 4.94
CA VAL A 181 -19.61 -8.60 6.18
C VAL A 181 -20.67 -8.08 7.15
N GLU A 182 -21.72 -8.87 7.33
CA GLU A 182 -22.77 -8.58 8.29
C GLU A 182 -22.21 -8.55 9.72
N GLY A 183 -22.52 -7.49 10.47
CA GLY A 183 -22.06 -7.32 11.85
C GLY A 183 -20.56 -7.04 11.99
N PHE A 184 -19.89 -6.51 10.95
CA PHE A 184 -18.50 -6.08 11.07
C PHE A 184 -18.36 -4.94 12.08
N ASP A 185 -17.81 -5.25 13.27
CA ASP A 185 -17.78 -4.39 14.47
C ASP A 185 -16.36 -3.92 14.85
N VAL A 186 -15.41 -4.01 13.92
CA VAL A 186 -14.02 -3.58 14.14
C VAL A 186 -13.88 -2.08 13.89
N GLU A 187 -13.43 -1.33 14.89
CA GLU A 187 -13.10 0.09 14.73
C GLU A 187 -11.83 0.24 13.87
N VAL A 188 -11.88 1.07 12.83
CA VAL A 188 -10.73 1.32 11.95
C VAL A 188 -10.30 2.77 12.09
N VAL A 189 -9.02 2.99 12.39
CA VAL A 189 -8.42 4.32 12.58
C VAL A 189 -7.09 4.43 11.84
N SER A 190 -6.77 5.59 11.29
CA SER A 190 -5.47 5.82 10.66
C SER A 190 -4.41 6.10 11.72
N TYR A 191 -3.18 5.62 11.52
CA TYR A 191 -2.05 6.05 12.34
C TYR A 191 -1.87 7.59 12.32
N LEU A 192 -2.23 8.24 11.21
CA LEU A 192 -2.18 9.69 11.05
C LEU A 192 -3.03 10.43 12.09
N ASP A 193 -4.16 9.85 12.51
CA ASP A 193 -5.05 10.47 13.49
C ASP A 193 -4.48 10.37 14.93
N LEU A 194 -3.58 9.41 15.17
CA LEU A 194 -3.09 9.07 16.50
C LEU A 194 -1.73 9.68 16.81
N ILE A 195 -0.89 9.91 15.80
CA ILE A 195 0.43 10.53 15.99
C ILE A 195 0.29 12.03 16.32
N LYS A 196 1.29 12.64 16.96
CA LYS A 196 1.27 14.07 17.28
C LYS A 196 2.08 14.86 16.24
N PRO A 197 1.69 16.10 15.87
CA PRO A 197 2.56 16.97 15.09
C PRO A 197 3.92 17.14 15.78
N GLY A 198 4.99 17.07 15.01
CA GLY A 198 6.36 17.14 15.48
C GLY A 198 7.23 17.94 14.51
N GLY A 199 8.52 17.61 14.45
CA GLY A 199 9.42 18.19 13.46
C GLY A 199 9.26 17.54 12.09
N VAL A 200 9.74 18.22 11.04
CA VAL A 200 9.90 17.65 9.70
C VAL A 200 11.36 17.83 9.30
N SER A 201 12.01 16.75 8.85
CA SER A 201 13.45 16.73 8.54
C SER A 201 13.83 17.42 7.23
N ILE A 202 12.83 17.71 6.39
CA ILE A 202 12.99 18.43 5.12
C ILE A 202 12.10 19.67 5.08
N ASN A 203 12.54 20.67 4.33
CA ASN A 203 11.77 21.88 4.06
C ASN A 203 11.48 22.02 2.57
N GLY A 204 10.38 22.70 2.22
CA GLY A 204 10.06 23.08 0.85
C GLY A 204 9.84 21.86 -0.04
N PHE A 205 8.70 21.18 0.15
CA PHE A 205 8.30 20.01 -0.63
C PHE A 205 6.86 20.13 -1.09
N ALA A 206 6.52 19.45 -2.18
CA ALA A 206 5.12 19.28 -2.59
C ALA A 206 4.52 18.05 -1.88
N ILE A 207 3.22 18.09 -1.58
CA ILE A 207 2.49 16.94 -1.07
C ILE A 207 1.77 16.26 -2.23
N HIS A 208 1.99 14.95 -2.38
CA HIS A 208 1.07 14.12 -3.15
C HIS A 208 0.17 13.35 -2.19
N ASP A 209 -1.03 13.88 -2.00
CA ASP A 209 -2.07 13.19 -1.25
C ASP A 209 -2.55 11.95 -2.02
N SER A 210 -2.64 10.81 -1.33
CA SER A 210 -3.37 9.66 -1.88
C SER A 210 -4.84 10.05 -2.14
N CYS A 211 -5.36 9.63 -3.29
CA CYS A 211 -6.76 9.87 -3.67
C CYS A 211 -7.75 9.36 -2.60
N LEU A 212 -7.46 8.21 -1.98
CA LEU A 212 -8.28 7.62 -0.93
C LEU A 212 -8.23 8.44 0.37
N TYR A 213 -7.04 8.87 0.80
CA TYR A 213 -6.89 9.73 1.98
C TYR A 213 -7.52 11.11 1.80
N ALA A 214 -7.32 11.76 0.65
CA ALA A 214 -7.86 13.09 0.39
C ALA A 214 -9.39 13.08 0.24
N ARG A 215 -9.93 12.17 -0.57
CA ARG A 215 -11.32 12.25 -1.05
C ARG A 215 -12.30 11.38 -0.26
N PHE A 216 -11.83 10.29 0.34
CA PHE A 216 -12.72 9.27 0.94
C PHE A 216 -12.53 9.06 2.44
N LEU A 217 -11.34 9.35 2.97
CA LEU A 217 -10.99 9.09 4.38
C LEU A 217 -10.71 10.36 5.19
N GLY A 218 -10.86 11.54 4.59
CA GLY A 218 -10.82 12.82 5.31
C GLY A 218 -9.46 13.18 5.92
N LYS A 219 -8.34 12.69 5.35
CA LYS A 219 -6.99 12.93 5.90
C LYS A 219 -6.27 14.14 5.32
N TYR A 220 -6.88 14.82 4.36
CA TYR A 220 -6.31 15.97 3.66
C TYR A 220 -5.74 17.05 4.60
N GLU A 221 -6.57 17.59 5.51
CA GLU A 221 -6.13 18.61 6.47
C GLU A 221 -5.16 18.05 7.51
N ARG A 222 -5.40 16.80 7.92
CA ARG A 222 -4.59 16.13 8.92
C ARG A 222 -3.14 15.95 8.44
N ILE A 223 -2.95 15.56 7.19
CA ILE A 223 -1.64 15.43 6.56
C ILE A 223 -0.90 16.78 6.56
N ARG A 224 -1.58 17.87 6.21
CA ARG A 224 -1.02 19.24 6.23
C ARG A 224 -0.63 19.69 7.63
N GLN A 225 -1.48 19.43 8.62
CA GLN A 225 -1.18 19.74 10.01
C GLN A 225 0.10 19.03 10.49
N LEU A 226 0.27 17.75 10.17
CA LEU A 226 1.44 16.96 10.55
C LEU A 226 2.71 17.39 9.81
N LEU A 227 2.58 17.90 8.58
CA LEU A 227 3.70 18.33 7.73
C LEU A 227 4.00 19.83 7.79
N ALA A 228 3.23 20.61 8.55
CA ALA A 228 3.28 22.08 8.55
C ALA A 228 4.68 22.65 8.83
N ALA A 229 5.43 22.05 9.77
CA ALA A 229 6.78 22.51 10.12
C ALA A 229 7.77 22.44 8.95
N GLY A 230 7.52 21.57 7.98
CA GLY A 230 8.32 21.41 6.77
C GLY A 230 7.99 22.39 5.64
N LYS A 231 7.04 23.31 5.87
CA LYS A 231 6.66 24.39 4.93
C LYS A 231 6.36 23.85 3.52
N PRO A 232 5.29 23.03 3.36
CA PRO A 232 4.94 22.48 2.06
C PRO A 232 4.63 23.59 1.04
N VAL A 233 5.00 23.36 -0.21
CA VAL A 233 4.69 24.19 -1.37
C VAL A 233 3.44 23.61 -2.02
N GLU A 234 2.35 24.38 -2.02
CA GLU A 234 1.02 23.93 -2.40
C GLU A 234 0.47 24.81 -3.54
N ASP A 235 -0.34 24.20 -4.40
CA ASP A 235 -1.13 24.88 -5.41
C ASP A 235 -2.53 24.24 -5.42
N PRO A 236 -3.62 25.00 -5.25
CA PRO A 236 -4.98 24.45 -5.15
C PRO A 236 -5.41 23.57 -6.34
N TYR A 237 -4.84 23.76 -7.52
CA TYR A 237 -5.13 22.97 -8.72
C TYR A 237 -4.27 21.71 -8.83
N ILE A 238 -3.15 21.63 -8.09
CA ILE A 238 -2.26 20.47 -8.09
C ILE A 238 -2.44 19.65 -6.83
N THR A 239 -2.38 20.28 -5.65
CA THR A 239 -2.40 19.64 -4.34
C THR A 239 -3.72 19.81 -3.60
N GLY A 240 -4.73 20.46 -4.19
CA GLY A 240 -6.05 20.63 -3.59
C GLY A 240 -6.78 19.30 -3.29
N LYS A 241 -7.73 19.32 -2.36
CA LYS A 241 -8.45 18.11 -1.90
C LYS A 241 -9.16 17.37 -3.03
N ASP A 242 -9.86 18.12 -3.88
CA ASP A 242 -10.62 17.56 -5.01
C ASP A 242 -9.77 17.39 -6.28
N THR A 243 -8.59 18.03 -6.30
CA THR A 243 -7.61 17.98 -7.40
C THR A 243 -6.44 17.04 -7.11
N ALA A 244 -6.44 16.37 -5.96
CA ALA A 244 -5.53 15.30 -5.59
C ALA A 244 -5.68 14.12 -6.58
N GLY A 245 -4.86 14.17 -7.64
CA GLY A 245 -4.87 13.22 -8.73
C GLY A 245 -4.45 11.82 -8.28
N CYS A 246 -4.99 10.80 -8.94
CA CYS A 246 -4.55 9.42 -8.75
C CYS A 246 -3.10 9.25 -9.22
N CYS A 247 -2.32 8.40 -8.55
CA CYS A 247 -0.98 8.03 -9.01
C CYS A 247 -1.00 7.05 -10.18
N GLY A 248 -2.12 6.35 -10.43
CA GLY A 248 -2.26 5.30 -11.44
C GLY A 248 -1.89 3.89 -10.97
N GLY A 249 -1.32 3.75 -9.77
CA GLY A 249 -0.78 2.47 -9.28
C GLY A 249 -1.79 1.31 -9.22
N PRO A 250 -3.01 1.47 -8.68
CA PRO A 250 -3.96 0.34 -8.54
C PRO A 250 -4.32 -0.39 -9.84
N ILE A 251 -4.23 0.30 -10.99
CA ILE A 251 -4.54 -0.29 -12.30
C ILE A 251 -3.29 -0.85 -13.01
N GLU A 252 -2.10 -0.82 -12.41
CA GLU A 252 -0.86 -1.19 -13.10
C GLU A 252 -0.81 -2.66 -13.53
N SER A 253 -1.48 -3.55 -12.80
CA SER A 253 -1.59 -4.97 -13.13
C SER A 253 -2.54 -5.26 -14.29
N THR A 254 -3.38 -4.29 -14.68
CA THR A 254 -4.36 -4.43 -15.77
C THR A 254 -4.17 -3.43 -16.91
N PHE A 255 -3.63 -2.25 -16.66
CA PHE A 255 -3.40 -1.24 -17.68
C PHE A 255 -2.06 -0.54 -17.41
N PRO A 256 -0.92 -1.27 -17.47
CA PRO A 256 0.39 -0.76 -17.08
C PRO A 256 0.79 0.51 -17.86
N GLY A 257 0.55 0.54 -19.17
CA GLY A 257 0.81 1.73 -19.99
C GLY A 257 -0.01 2.96 -19.59
N VAL A 258 -1.28 2.76 -19.21
CA VAL A 258 -2.15 3.85 -18.72
C VAL A 258 -1.71 4.31 -17.33
N ALA A 259 -1.43 3.36 -16.43
CA ALA A 259 -0.89 3.63 -15.10
C ALA A 259 0.37 4.50 -15.18
N LYS A 260 1.29 4.16 -16.11
CA LYS A 260 2.53 4.90 -16.37
C LYS A 260 2.26 6.31 -16.91
N GLN A 261 1.31 6.47 -17.84
CA GLN A 261 0.94 7.79 -18.37
C GLN A 261 0.35 8.69 -17.28
N ILE A 262 -0.53 8.16 -16.43
CA ILE A 262 -1.10 8.87 -15.28
C ILE A 262 0.01 9.29 -14.32
N ALA A 263 0.91 8.38 -13.99
CA ALA A 263 2.05 8.65 -13.10
C ALA A 263 2.97 9.74 -13.65
N LYS A 264 3.32 9.69 -14.94
CA LYS A 264 4.16 10.72 -15.61
C LYS A 264 3.48 12.08 -15.66
N ALA A 265 2.17 12.14 -15.90
CA ALA A 265 1.44 13.39 -15.81
C ALA A 265 1.50 13.95 -14.38
N ARG A 266 1.28 13.09 -13.39
CA ARG A 266 1.29 13.50 -11.98
C ARG A 266 2.65 13.95 -11.48
N VAL A 267 3.74 13.28 -11.87
CA VAL A 267 5.11 13.71 -11.59
C VAL A 267 5.36 15.12 -12.13
N ARG A 268 5.05 15.37 -13.40
CA ARG A 268 5.25 16.68 -14.05
C ARG A 268 4.48 17.79 -13.35
N ASP A 269 3.27 17.50 -12.85
CA ASP A 269 2.51 18.48 -12.08
C ASP A 269 3.17 18.79 -10.74
N LEU A 270 3.60 17.77 -10.00
CA LEU A 270 4.28 17.94 -8.71
C LEU A 270 5.63 18.66 -8.86
N ALA A 271 6.37 18.37 -9.94
CA ALA A 271 7.66 18.97 -10.25
C ALA A 271 7.60 20.49 -10.47
N LYS A 272 6.43 21.02 -10.87
CA LYS A 272 6.19 22.48 -10.97
C LYS A 272 6.26 23.18 -9.61
N LEU A 273 6.00 22.45 -8.53
CA LEU A 273 5.99 22.98 -7.15
C LEU A 273 7.33 22.74 -6.45
N SER A 274 7.88 21.53 -6.58
CA SER A 274 9.12 21.17 -5.88
C SER A 274 9.74 19.89 -6.47
N ARG A 275 11.07 19.84 -6.43
CA ARG A 275 11.85 18.61 -6.68
C ARG A 275 11.63 17.56 -5.59
N LYS A 276 11.34 17.96 -4.35
CA LYS A 276 11.03 17.05 -3.23
C LYS A 276 9.52 16.84 -3.14
N VAL A 277 9.09 15.59 -3.09
CA VAL A 277 7.66 15.20 -3.00
C VAL A 277 7.46 14.26 -1.82
N VAL A 278 6.50 14.57 -0.95
CA VAL A 278 6.11 13.70 0.18
C VAL A 278 4.81 12.96 -0.13
N VAL A 279 4.79 11.65 0.10
CA VAL A 279 3.64 10.76 -0.12
C VAL A 279 3.32 9.95 1.14
N GLN A 280 2.07 9.48 1.28
CA GLN A 280 1.60 8.71 2.45
C GLN A 280 1.14 7.29 2.11
N CYS A 281 1.28 6.90 0.85
CA CYS A 281 0.81 5.63 0.32
C CYS A 281 1.97 4.86 -0.31
N PRO A 282 2.17 3.58 0.04
CA PRO A 282 3.22 2.77 -0.56
C PRO A 282 3.05 2.58 -2.06
N ILE A 283 1.80 2.43 -2.53
CA ILE A 283 1.48 2.31 -3.98
C ILE A 283 1.84 3.60 -4.71
N CYS A 284 1.47 4.77 -4.17
CA CYS A 284 1.86 6.05 -4.75
C CYS A 284 3.38 6.20 -4.80
N TYR A 285 4.08 5.82 -3.74
CA TYR A 285 5.55 5.90 -3.69
C TYR A 285 6.18 5.11 -4.83
N VAL A 286 5.89 3.81 -4.94
CA VAL A 286 6.55 2.95 -5.94
C VAL A 286 6.21 3.39 -7.36
N ASN A 287 4.93 3.70 -7.63
CA ASN A 287 4.50 4.02 -8.98
C ASN A 287 5.02 5.39 -9.46
N LEU A 288 4.99 6.41 -8.59
CA LEU A 288 5.54 7.73 -8.92
C LEU A 288 7.07 7.71 -8.97
N LYS A 289 7.75 6.92 -8.12
CA LYS A 289 9.21 6.74 -8.19
C LYS A 289 9.65 6.16 -9.51
N ARG A 290 8.99 5.10 -9.99
CA ARG A 290 9.24 4.54 -11.31
C ARG A 290 9.04 5.59 -12.41
N ALA A 291 7.94 6.33 -12.36
CA ALA A 291 7.59 7.31 -13.38
C ALA A 291 8.43 8.61 -13.32
N SER A 292 9.07 8.88 -12.18
CA SER A 292 9.84 10.11 -11.94
C SER A 292 11.04 10.25 -12.86
N GLU A 293 11.71 9.14 -13.19
CA GLU A 293 12.93 9.15 -14.04
C GLU A 293 13.99 10.19 -13.54
N GLY A 294 13.97 10.52 -12.24
CA GLY A 294 14.88 11.49 -11.61
C GLY A 294 14.38 12.95 -11.57
N GLU A 295 13.19 13.24 -12.11
CA GLU A 295 12.60 14.59 -12.11
C GLU A 295 12.25 15.06 -10.68
N VAL A 296 11.76 14.14 -9.83
CA VAL A 296 11.47 14.39 -8.43
C VAL A 296 12.06 13.32 -7.50
N GLU A 297 12.43 13.75 -6.29
CA GLU A 297 12.84 12.92 -5.17
C GLU A 297 11.61 12.66 -4.28
N LEU A 298 11.22 11.38 -4.18
CA LEU A 298 10.08 10.97 -3.35
C LEU A 298 10.50 10.55 -1.95
N TYR A 299 9.72 10.99 -0.98
CA TYR A 299 9.83 10.63 0.43
C TYR A 299 8.49 10.09 0.90
N HIS A 300 8.54 9.03 1.71
CA HIS A 300 7.37 8.62 2.47
C HIS A 300 7.23 9.52 3.71
N MET A 301 6.02 9.87 4.08
CA MET A 301 5.73 10.78 5.20
C MET A 301 6.38 10.34 6.51
N ALA A 302 6.34 9.04 6.82
CA ALA A 302 6.99 8.50 8.02
C ALA A 302 8.51 8.68 8.04
N GLU A 303 9.18 8.86 6.90
CA GLU A 303 10.62 9.09 6.83
C GLU A 303 11.01 10.54 7.16
N VAL A 304 10.06 11.47 6.99
CA VAL A 304 10.32 12.90 7.16
C VAL A 304 9.84 13.45 8.49
N LEU A 305 8.91 12.76 9.17
CA LEU A 305 8.45 13.14 10.51
C LEU A 305 9.50 12.80 11.58
N LEU A 306 9.64 13.70 12.58
CA LEU A 306 10.58 13.61 13.71
C LEU A 306 9.88 13.40 15.04
#